data_AF-A0A259NUR7-F1
#
_entry.id   AF-A0A259NUR7-F1
#
_cell.length_a   1.000
_cell.length_b   1.000
_cell.length_c   1.000
_cell.angle_alpha   90.00
_cell.angle_beta   90.00
_cell.angle_gamma   90.00
#
_symmetry.space_group_name_H-M   'P 1'
#
loop_
_entity.id
_entity.type
_entity.pdbx_description
1 polymer ?
#
loop_
_entity_poly.entity_id
_entity_poly.type
_entity_poly.pdbx_seq_one_letter_code
_entity_poly.pdbx_strand_id
1 'polypeptide(L)'
;MHNSNPHIFPVDNLSENLRQFDAIIDVRSPAEFALDHIPGAINFPVLNNEERIEIGTLYKQVSPFAAKKLGASYVSRNIARHLKESLIDFPREWRPLIYCWRGGERSGAFTHILNRIGWKAMQLEHGYQGFRRVVIDDLEEAAKSFQFQVICGMTGSGKTRILQELCALGAQVLDLEALAIHRGSVLGNEPHIEQPSQKGFETNLWATLNGLDPTKIVFVESESKKVGGLHIPDTLMESIRNGKCIELRSDTAIRVSWLMREYHHFLSDPESFKNKLALLTSRYGKV
;
A
#
# COMPACT_ATOMS: atom_id res chain seq x y z
N MET A 1 -8.54 37.07 -6.42
CA MET A 1 -9.55 36.02 -6.58
C MET A 1 -8.92 34.90 -7.40
N HIS A 2 -8.40 33.85 -6.76
CA HIS A 2 -7.88 32.71 -7.52
C HIS A 2 -9.07 31.97 -8.12
N ASN A 3 -9.20 32.00 -9.45
CA ASN A 3 -10.05 31.06 -10.17
C ASN A 3 -9.63 29.66 -9.73
N SER A 4 -10.49 28.98 -8.98
CA SER A 4 -10.35 27.56 -8.72
C SER A 4 -10.29 26.87 -10.09
N ASN A 5 -9.18 26.19 -10.37
CA ASN A 5 -9.06 25.40 -11.59
C ASN A 5 -10.16 24.32 -11.51
N PRO A 6 -11.16 24.32 -12.42
CA PRO A 6 -12.33 23.45 -12.30
C PRO A 6 -11.99 21.97 -12.49
N HIS A 7 -10.75 21.67 -12.85
CA HIS A 7 -10.23 20.32 -13.05
C HIS A 7 -9.39 19.82 -11.87
N ILE A 8 -9.52 20.42 -10.68
CA ILE A 8 -8.89 19.93 -9.45
C ILE A 8 -9.92 19.16 -8.63
N PHE A 9 -9.59 17.93 -8.27
CA PHE A 9 -10.35 17.13 -7.31
C PHE A 9 -9.72 17.30 -5.93
N PRO A 10 -10.48 17.78 -4.92
CA PRO A 10 -9.96 17.97 -3.57
C PRO A 10 -9.51 16.63 -2.99
N VAL A 11 -8.48 16.66 -2.16
CA VAL A 11 -8.00 15.45 -1.49
C VAL A 11 -8.93 15.00 -0.35
N ASP A 12 -9.77 15.92 0.15
CA ASP A 12 -10.76 15.64 1.18
C ASP A 12 -11.80 14.63 0.68
N ASN A 13 -12.14 13.65 1.52
CA ASN A 13 -13.07 12.55 1.19
C ASN A 13 -12.63 11.69 -0.01
N LEU A 14 -11.32 11.63 -0.31
CA LEU A 14 -10.79 10.83 -1.42
C LEU A 14 -11.27 9.37 -1.35
N SER A 15 -11.21 8.73 -0.18
CA SER A 15 -11.62 7.34 0.06
C SER A 15 -13.03 7.01 -0.46
N GLU A 16 -14.01 7.85 -0.12
CA GLU A 16 -15.42 7.67 -0.48
C GLU A 16 -15.67 7.88 -1.98
N ASN A 17 -14.81 8.65 -2.63
CA ASN A 17 -15.03 9.17 -3.97
C ASN A 17 -14.16 8.51 -5.05
N LEU A 18 -13.17 7.67 -4.70
CA LEU A 18 -12.33 7.00 -5.69
C LEU A 18 -13.14 6.21 -6.73
N ARG A 19 -14.28 5.62 -6.31
CA ARG A 19 -15.14 4.80 -7.17
C ARG A 19 -15.91 5.58 -8.23
N GLN A 20 -15.94 6.91 -8.16
CA GLN A 20 -16.62 7.74 -9.17
C GLN A 20 -15.81 7.90 -10.46
N PHE A 21 -14.52 7.55 -10.42
CA PHE A 21 -13.61 7.65 -11.55
C PHE A 21 -13.48 6.32 -12.26
N ASP A 22 -13.48 6.36 -13.59
CA ASP A 22 -13.33 5.15 -14.41
C ASP A 22 -11.90 4.60 -14.36
N ALA A 23 -10.92 5.47 -14.02
CA ALA A 23 -9.53 5.10 -13.83
C ALA A 23 -8.82 6.08 -12.89
N ILE A 24 -7.84 5.58 -12.15
CA ILE A 24 -6.90 6.39 -11.38
C ILE A 24 -5.54 6.26 -12.07
N ILE A 25 -4.92 7.37 -12.47
CA ILE A 25 -3.70 7.39 -13.25
C ILE A 25 -2.58 8.01 -12.44
N ASP A 26 -1.58 7.19 -12.11
CA ASP A 26 -0.33 7.65 -11.54
C ASP A 26 0.65 8.01 -12.67
N VAL A 27 1.00 9.30 -12.77
CA VAL A 27 1.97 9.76 -13.77
C VAL A 27 3.41 9.86 -13.25
N ARG A 28 3.67 9.38 -12.02
CA ARG A 28 5.02 9.24 -11.45
C ARG A 28 5.82 8.16 -12.16
N SER A 29 7.13 8.11 -11.91
CA SER A 29 7.98 7.10 -12.55
C SER A 29 7.65 5.69 -12.07
N PRO A 30 8.00 4.64 -12.85
CA PRO A 30 7.71 3.25 -12.46
C PRO A 30 8.27 2.87 -11.08
N ALA A 31 9.47 3.36 -10.72
CA ALA A 31 10.05 3.11 -9.41
C ALA A 31 9.25 3.77 -8.27
N GLU A 32 8.67 4.95 -8.48
CA GLU A 32 7.81 5.57 -7.47
C GLU A 32 6.49 4.82 -7.30
N PHE A 33 5.91 4.35 -8.41
CA PHE A 33 4.67 3.59 -8.42
C PHE A 33 4.83 2.21 -7.74
N ALA A 34 5.94 1.52 -8.01
CA ALA A 34 6.25 0.22 -7.42
C ALA A 34 6.43 0.28 -5.89
N LEU A 35 6.89 1.41 -5.35
CA LEU A 35 7.07 1.57 -3.90
C LEU A 35 5.73 1.65 -3.15
N ASP A 36 4.77 2.41 -3.68
CA ASP A 36 3.41 2.59 -3.17
C ASP A 36 2.62 3.47 -4.14
N HIS A 37 1.31 3.25 -4.28
CA HIS A 37 0.41 4.00 -5.15
C HIS A 37 -1.02 3.94 -4.62
N ILE A 38 -1.91 4.81 -5.13
CA ILE A 38 -3.33 4.75 -4.76
C ILE A 38 -3.90 3.39 -5.21
N PRO A 39 -4.64 2.65 -4.36
CA PRO A 39 -5.19 1.35 -4.74
C PRO A 39 -5.99 1.39 -6.04
N GLY A 40 -5.70 0.44 -6.94
CA GLY A 40 -6.34 0.35 -8.26
C GLY A 40 -5.79 1.34 -9.31
N ALA A 41 -4.79 2.15 -8.98
CA ALA A 41 -4.19 3.05 -9.96
C ALA A 41 -3.39 2.29 -11.03
N ILE A 42 -3.43 2.80 -12.26
CA ILE A 42 -2.58 2.38 -13.37
C ILE A 42 -1.46 3.40 -13.59
N ASN A 43 -0.26 2.94 -13.97
CA ASN A 43 0.89 3.82 -14.14
C ASN A 43 1.08 4.27 -15.59
N PHE A 44 0.87 5.55 -15.87
CA PHE A 44 1.22 6.20 -17.14
C PHE A 44 2.30 7.26 -16.91
N PRO A 45 3.56 6.83 -16.74
CA PRO A 45 4.65 7.71 -16.34
C PRO A 45 4.89 8.79 -17.40
N VAL A 46 4.91 10.06 -16.97
CA VAL A 46 5.38 11.17 -17.84
C VAL A 46 6.88 11.36 -17.81
N LEU A 47 7.56 10.68 -16.87
CA LEU A 47 9.01 10.52 -16.84
C LEU A 47 9.30 9.06 -16.46
N ASN A 48 10.19 8.39 -17.18
CA ASN A 48 10.77 7.12 -16.73
C ASN A 48 11.77 7.36 -15.57
N ASN A 49 12.40 6.30 -15.08
CA ASN A 49 13.28 6.41 -13.91
C ASN A 49 14.54 7.24 -14.21
N GLU A 50 15.11 7.07 -15.40
CA GLU A 50 16.33 7.74 -15.85
C GLU A 50 16.06 9.24 -16.10
N GLU A 51 15.00 9.56 -16.84
CA GLU A 51 14.52 10.92 -17.09
C GLU A 51 14.21 11.64 -15.77
N ARG A 52 13.59 10.95 -14.81
CA ARG A 52 13.33 11.52 -13.47
C ARG A 52 14.63 11.87 -12.75
N ILE A 53 15.64 10.98 -12.78
CA ILE A 53 16.94 11.22 -12.15
C ILE A 53 17.64 12.40 -12.83
N GLU A 54 17.64 12.45 -14.15
CA GLU A 54 18.22 13.54 -14.94
C GLU A 54 17.57 14.89 -14.58
N ILE A 55 16.24 14.97 -14.61
CA ILE A 55 15.50 16.19 -14.27
C ILE A 55 15.73 16.59 -12.81
N GLY A 56 15.73 15.63 -11.89
CA GLY A 56 16.01 15.88 -10.47
C GLY A 56 17.43 16.42 -10.23
N THR A 57 18.40 15.90 -10.98
CA THR A 57 19.80 16.34 -10.94
C THR A 57 19.95 17.73 -11.52
N LEU A 58 19.38 17.99 -12.69
CA LEU A 58 19.40 19.29 -13.36
C LEU A 58 18.73 20.39 -12.51
N TYR A 59 17.64 20.05 -11.82
CA TYR A 59 16.92 20.97 -10.93
C TYR A 59 17.81 21.42 -9.76
N LYS A 60 18.53 20.46 -9.15
CA LYS A 60 19.38 20.71 -7.97
C LYS A 60 20.72 21.34 -8.32
N GLN A 61 21.35 20.90 -9.41
CA GLN A 61 22.74 21.24 -9.73
C GLN A 61 22.88 22.43 -10.67
N VAL A 62 21.87 22.71 -11.51
CA VAL A 62 21.96 23.78 -12.51
C VAL A 62 20.94 24.88 -12.24
N SER A 63 19.65 24.61 -12.47
CA SER A 63 18.58 25.53 -12.08
C SER A 63 17.19 24.90 -12.23
N PRO A 64 16.19 25.37 -11.45
CA PRO A 64 14.80 25.00 -11.65
C PRO A 64 14.29 25.25 -13.07
N PHE A 65 14.68 26.36 -13.71
CA PHE A 65 14.19 26.71 -15.04
C PHE A 65 14.75 25.78 -16.13
N ALA A 66 16.03 25.41 -16.05
CA ALA A 66 16.63 24.43 -16.97
C ALA A 66 15.92 23.08 -16.88
N ALA A 67 15.68 22.60 -15.64
CA ALA A 67 14.92 21.38 -15.40
C ALA A 67 13.49 21.44 -15.94
N LYS A 68 12.80 22.58 -15.80
CA LYS A 68 11.45 22.76 -16.37
C LYS A 68 11.45 22.67 -17.89
N LYS A 69 12.42 23.30 -18.58
CA LYS A 69 12.50 23.25 -20.05
C LYS A 69 12.69 21.83 -20.56
N LEU A 70 13.67 21.10 -20.03
CA LEU A 70 13.93 19.72 -20.44
C LEU A 70 12.77 18.80 -20.02
N GLY A 71 12.26 18.97 -18.80
CA GLY A 71 11.14 18.19 -18.27
C GLY A 71 9.87 18.36 -19.10
N ALA A 72 9.55 19.57 -19.57
CA ALA A 72 8.41 19.82 -20.44
C ALA A 72 8.52 19.05 -21.77
N SER A 73 9.73 18.93 -22.33
CA SER A 73 9.98 18.13 -23.54
C SER A 73 9.68 16.65 -23.32
N TYR A 74 10.26 16.06 -22.25
CA TYR A 74 10.01 14.66 -21.92
C TYR A 74 8.54 14.37 -21.59
N VAL A 75 7.93 15.21 -20.76
CA VAL A 75 6.51 15.09 -20.40
C VAL A 75 5.63 15.13 -21.65
N SER A 76 5.85 16.08 -22.56
CA SER A 76 5.06 16.21 -23.79
C SER A 76 5.21 14.97 -24.69
N ARG A 77 6.44 14.50 -24.88
CA ARG A 77 6.72 13.28 -25.66
C ARG A 77 6.02 12.06 -25.06
N ASN A 78 6.13 11.88 -23.75
CA ASN A 78 5.59 10.71 -23.05
C ASN A 78 4.05 10.72 -23.00
N ILE A 79 3.43 11.90 -22.87
CA ILE A 79 1.97 12.03 -23.00
C ILE A 79 1.52 11.65 -24.42
N ALA A 80 2.21 12.17 -25.45
CA ALA A 80 1.89 11.82 -26.84
C ALA A 80 1.98 10.31 -27.10
N ARG A 81 2.97 9.63 -26.50
CA ARG A 81 3.10 8.18 -26.55
C ARG A 81 1.89 7.48 -25.91
N HIS A 82 1.55 7.81 -24.66
CA HIS A 82 0.40 7.21 -23.96
C HIS A 82 -0.92 7.43 -24.69
N LEU A 83 -1.11 8.62 -25.28
CA LEU A 83 -2.29 8.92 -26.09
C LEU A 83 -2.43 7.96 -27.27
N LYS A 84 -1.32 7.73 -27.99
CA LYS A 84 -1.31 6.89 -29.18
C LYS A 84 -1.42 5.40 -28.85
N GLU A 85 -0.69 4.94 -27.84
CA GLU A 85 -0.50 3.51 -27.58
C GLU A 85 -1.55 2.93 -26.63
N SER A 86 -2.04 3.72 -25.68
CA SER A 86 -2.86 3.21 -24.57
C SER A 86 -4.25 3.85 -24.50
N LEU A 87 -4.41 5.10 -24.93
CA LEU A 87 -5.63 5.87 -24.65
C LEU A 87 -6.53 6.11 -25.87
N ILE A 88 -6.09 5.75 -27.08
CA ILE A 88 -6.76 6.17 -28.32
C ILE A 88 -8.19 5.63 -28.47
N ASP A 89 -8.47 4.46 -27.90
CA ASP A 89 -9.76 3.79 -28.00
C ASP A 89 -10.71 4.05 -26.81
N PHE A 90 -10.31 4.92 -25.86
CA PHE A 90 -11.16 5.22 -24.71
C PHE A 90 -12.40 6.05 -25.11
N PRO A 91 -13.59 5.74 -24.55
CA PRO A 91 -14.82 6.44 -24.90
C PRO A 91 -14.79 7.90 -24.41
N ARG A 92 -15.60 8.75 -25.02
CA ARG A 92 -15.67 10.19 -24.71
C ARG A 92 -16.07 10.45 -23.25
N GLU A 93 -16.88 9.57 -22.69
CA GLU A 93 -17.44 9.70 -21.34
C GLU A 93 -16.41 9.41 -20.24
N TRP A 94 -15.26 8.85 -20.59
CA TRP A 94 -14.21 8.42 -19.67
C TRP A 94 -13.69 9.57 -18.79
N ARG A 95 -13.58 9.29 -17.48
CA ARG A 95 -13.30 10.26 -16.40
C ARG A 95 -12.12 9.77 -15.54
N PRO A 96 -10.88 10.01 -15.97
CA PRO A 96 -9.73 9.64 -15.17
C PRO A 96 -9.44 10.66 -14.06
N LEU A 97 -9.04 10.17 -12.88
CA LEU A 97 -8.36 10.95 -11.86
C LEU A 97 -6.85 10.80 -12.01
N ILE A 98 -6.13 11.90 -12.17
CA ILE A 98 -4.70 11.90 -12.48
C ILE A 98 -3.93 12.52 -11.32
N TYR A 99 -2.84 11.86 -10.91
CA TYR A 99 -1.97 12.42 -9.88
C TYR A 99 -0.50 12.23 -10.20
N CYS A 100 0.31 13.15 -9.67
CA CYS A 100 1.76 13.00 -9.59
C CYS A 100 2.19 13.12 -8.12
N TRP A 101 3.49 13.28 -7.85
CA TRP A 101 3.99 13.38 -6.47
C TRP A 101 3.27 14.45 -5.63
N ARG A 102 3.08 15.66 -6.18
CA ARG A 102 2.57 16.86 -5.45
C ARG A 102 1.27 17.44 -6.02
N GLY A 103 0.66 16.79 -7.01
CA GLY A 103 -0.45 17.39 -7.75
C GLY A 103 -0.03 18.70 -8.44
N GLY A 104 1.16 18.74 -9.04
CA GLY A 104 1.74 19.91 -9.71
C GLY A 104 1.75 19.81 -11.23
N GLU A 105 2.76 20.42 -11.86
CA GLU A 105 2.86 20.58 -13.33
C GLU A 105 2.77 19.26 -14.13
N ARG A 106 3.30 18.15 -13.61
CA ARG A 106 3.30 16.85 -14.30
C ARG A 106 1.89 16.29 -14.53
N SER A 107 1.12 16.14 -13.44
CA SER A 107 -0.29 15.72 -13.53
C SER A 107 -1.15 16.77 -14.20
N GLY A 108 -0.85 18.06 -14.00
CA GLY A 108 -1.57 19.16 -14.62
C GLY A 108 -1.43 19.19 -16.15
N ALA A 109 -0.23 18.93 -16.69
CA ALA A 109 0.00 18.85 -18.12
C ALA A 109 -0.77 17.69 -18.76
N PHE A 110 -0.74 16.50 -18.15
CA PHE A 110 -1.51 15.35 -18.61
C PHE A 110 -3.01 15.63 -18.59
N THR A 111 -3.52 16.13 -17.47
CA THR A 111 -4.93 16.51 -17.28
C THR A 111 -5.37 17.56 -18.30
N HIS A 112 -4.55 18.57 -18.53
CA HIS A 112 -4.81 19.61 -19.52
C HIS A 112 -5.02 19.01 -20.92
N ILE A 113 -4.09 18.16 -21.37
CA ILE A 113 -4.16 17.56 -22.71
C ILE A 113 -5.41 16.68 -22.85
N LEU A 114 -5.74 15.84 -21.85
CA LEU A 114 -6.96 15.03 -21.90
C LEU A 114 -8.23 15.87 -21.96
N ASN A 115 -8.29 16.97 -21.20
CA ASN A 115 -9.43 17.89 -21.24
C ASN A 115 -9.51 18.64 -22.57
N ARG A 116 -8.40 18.91 -23.26
CA ARG A 116 -8.40 19.49 -24.63
C ARG A 116 -8.93 18.53 -25.68
N ILE A 117 -8.81 17.21 -25.45
CA ILE A 117 -9.39 16.17 -26.31
C ILE A 117 -10.90 16.04 -26.06
N GLY A 118 -11.35 16.28 -24.83
CA GLY A 118 -12.76 16.31 -24.46
C GLY A 118 -13.17 15.32 -23.36
N TRP A 119 -12.21 14.59 -22.79
CA TRP A 119 -12.44 13.78 -21.58
C TRP A 119 -12.66 14.66 -20.36
N LYS A 120 -13.28 14.10 -19.31
CA LYS A 120 -13.53 14.80 -18.04
C LYS A 120 -12.45 14.43 -17.02
N ALA A 121 -11.20 14.72 -17.37
CA ALA A 121 -10.06 14.39 -16.54
C ALA A 121 -9.95 15.36 -15.35
N MET A 122 -9.74 14.80 -14.16
CA MET A 122 -9.52 15.54 -12.93
C MET A 122 -8.10 15.33 -12.44
N GLN A 123 -7.51 16.37 -11.85
CA GLN A 123 -6.21 16.33 -11.20
C GLN A 123 -6.40 16.22 -9.68
N LEU A 124 -5.79 15.23 -9.05
CA LEU A 124 -5.82 15.13 -7.58
C LEU A 124 -5.02 16.27 -6.94
N GLU A 125 -5.68 17.02 -6.07
CA GLU A 125 -5.07 18.06 -5.25
C GLU A 125 -3.99 17.46 -4.35
N HIS A 126 -2.84 18.13 -4.24
CA HIS A 126 -1.65 17.66 -3.50
C HIS A 126 -1.07 16.31 -3.97
N GLY A 127 -1.70 15.64 -4.94
CA GLY A 127 -1.28 14.39 -5.54
C GLY A 127 -1.04 13.28 -4.51
N TYR A 128 -0.04 12.45 -4.78
CA TYR A 128 0.32 11.33 -3.91
C TYR A 128 0.68 11.78 -2.48
N GLN A 129 1.33 12.94 -2.29
CA GLN A 129 1.60 13.45 -0.94
C GLN A 129 0.32 13.77 -0.17
N GLY A 130 -0.70 14.31 -0.84
CA GLY A 130 -2.03 14.50 -0.25
C GLY A 130 -2.66 13.17 0.14
N PHE A 131 -2.68 12.21 -0.78
CA PHE A 131 -3.15 10.85 -0.51
C PHE A 131 -2.45 10.21 0.69
N ARG A 132 -1.12 10.36 0.82
CA ARG A 132 -0.39 9.82 1.97
C ARG A 132 -0.83 10.41 3.30
N ARG A 133 -1.22 11.68 3.31
CA ARG A 133 -1.77 12.31 4.52
C ARG A 133 -3.14 11.71 4.85
N VAL A 134 -4.01 11.54 3.85
CA VAL A 134 -5.30 10.86 4.02
C VAL A 134 -5.12 9.46 4.59
N VAL A 135 -4.18 8.66 4.06
CA VAL A 135 -3.88 7.31 4.59
C VAL A 135 -3.53 7.35 6.07
N ILE A 136 -2.66 8.28 6.50
CA ILE A 136 -2.24 8.39 7.89
C ILE A 136 -3.41 8.83 8.78
N ASP A 137 -4.11 9.91 8.39
CA ASP A 137 -5.19 10.50 9.17
C ASP A 137 -6.37 9.50 9.30
N ASP A 138 -6.73 8.79 8.23
CA ASP A 138 -7.80 7.78 8.23
C ASP A 138 -7.42 6.55 9.06
N LEU A 139 -6.15 6.13 9.08
CA LEU A 139 -5.70 5.02 9.94
C LEU A 139 -5.78 5.38 11.42
N GLU A 140 -5.51 6.64 11.79
CA GLU A 140 -5.71 7.14 13.15
C GLU A 140 -7.19 7.16 13.53
N GLU A 141 -8.08 7.49 12.60
CA GLU A 141 -9.53 7.48 12.86
C GLU A 141 -10.12 6.07 12.89
N ALA A 142 -9.64 5.17 12.02
CA ALA A 142 -10.02 3.76 12.02
C ALA A 142 -9.70 3.10 13.37
N ALA A 143 -8.59 3.48 14.02
CA ALA A 143 -8.24 2.99 15.35
C ALA A 143 -9.32 3.26 16.41
N LYS A 144 -10.12 4.32 16.25
CA LYS A 144 -11.22 4.68 17.15
C LYS A 144 -12.55 4.06 16.73
N SER A 145 -12.73 3.85 15.43
CA SER A 145 -14.01 3.45 14.83
C SER A 145 -14.24 1.94 14.84
N PHE A 146 -13.17 1.13 14.75
CA PHE A 146 -13.28 -0.32 14.68
C PHE A 146 -13.18 -1.01 16.04
N GLN A 147 -13.89 -2.13 16.18
CA GLN A 147 -13.78 -3.03 17.33
C GLN A 147 -13.02 -4.30 16.94
N PHE A 148 -11.88 -4.53 17.59
CA PHE A 148 -11.03 -5.68 17.30
C PHE A 148 -11.27 -6.84 18.26
N GLN A 149 -11.35 -8.05 17.69
CA GLN A 149 -11.33 -9.33 18.40
C GLN A 149 -10.03 -10.05 18.03
N VAL A 150 -9.11 -10.10 18.99
CA VAL A 150 -7.76 -10.62 18.78
C VAL A 150 -7.76 -12.13 18.92
N ILE A 151 -7.24 -12.82 17.91
CA ILE A 151 -6.93 -14.26 17.95
C ILE A 151 -5.46 -14.41 18.38
N CYS A 152 -5.23 -14.93 19.58
CA CYS A 152 -3.91 -15.12 20.15
C CYS A 152 -3.56 -16.60 20.29
N GLY A 153 -2.26 -16.90 20.43
CA GLY A 153 -1.77 -18.27 20.54
C GLY A 153 -0.34 -18.41 20.04
N MET A 154 0.32 -19.50 20.45
CA MET A 154 1.71 -19.77 20.09
C MET A 154 1.87 -19.96 18.57
N THR A 155 3.08 -19.77 18.04
CA THR A 155 3.40 -20.14 16.65
C THR A 155 3.06 -21.61 16.39
N GLY A 156 2.43 -21.90 15.25
CA GLY A 156 1.92 -23.22 14.89
C GLY A 156 0.55 -23.57 15.48
N SER A 157 -0.11 -22.68 16.26
CA SER A 157 -1.45 -22.97 16.81
C SER A 157 -2.60 -22.83 15.79
N GLY A 158 -2.30 -22.52 14.53
CA GLY A 158 -3.31 -22.38 13.47
C GLY A 158 -4.08 -21.05 13.46
N LYS A 159 -3.54 -19.97 14.06
CA LYS A 159 -4.20 -18.63 14.09
C LYS A 159 -4.59 -18.14 12.69
N THR A 160 -3.61 -18.07 11.79
CA THR A 160 -3.79 -17.63 10.40
C THR A 160 -4.86 -18.46 9.70
N ARG A 161 -4.93 -19.78 9.97
CA ARG A 161 -5.96 -20.64 9.39
C ARG A 161 -7.36 -20.31 9.92
N ILE A 162 -7.50 -20.09 11.23
CA ILE A 162 -8.79 -19.69 11.80
C ILE A 162 -9.25 -18.35 11.23
N LEU A 163 -8.35 -17.39 11.04
CA LEU A 163 -8.70 -16.12 10.37
C LEU A 163 -9.17 -16.34 8.93
N GLN A 164 -8.51 -17.20 8.16
CA GLN A 164 -8.96 -17.55 6.80
C GLN A 164 -10.36 -18.20 6.79
N GLU A 165 -10.63 -19.12 7.72
CA GLU A 165 -11.96 -19.75 7.85
C GLU A 165 -13.03 -18.73 8.28
N LEU A 166 -12.71 -17.83 9.22
CA LEU A 166 -13.60 -16.73 9.62
C LEU A 166 -13.94 -15.83 8.42
N CYS A 167 -12.95 -15.47 7.63
CA CYS A 167 -13.15 -14.71 6.39
C CYS A 167 -14.05 -15.46 5.40
N ALA A 168 -13.83 -16.76 5.19
CA ALA A 168 -14.65 -17.61 4.32
C ALA A 168 -16.11 -17.71 4.80
N LEU A 169 -16.35 -17.61 6.11
CA LEU A 169 -17.68 -17.55 6.72
C LEU A 169 -18.31 -16.15 6.70
N GLY A 170 -17.66 -15.16 6.10
CA GLY A 170 -18.15 -13.78 5.95
C GLY A 170 -17.86 -12.85 7.14
N ALA A 171 -17.00 -13.26 8.07
CA ALA A 171 -16.51 -12.36 9.12
C ALA A 171 -15.47 -11.38 8.56
N GLN A 172 -15.37 -10.21 9.20
CA GLN A 172 -14.36 -9.21 8.83
C GLN A 172 -13.01 -9.59 9.43
N VAL A 173 -11.96 -9.57 8.63
CA VAL A 173 -10.61 -9.95 9.04
C VAL A 173 -9.62 -8.89 8.62
N LEU A 174 -8.74 -8.52 9.55
CA LEU A 174 -7.52 -7.76 9.27
C LEU A 174 -6.33 -8.72 9.43
N ASP A 175 -5.90 -9.30 8.32
CA ASP A 175 -4.77 -10.25 8.26
C ASP A 175 -3.46 -9.46 8.09
N LEU A 176 -2.80 -9.12 9.19
CA LEU A 176 -1.62 -8.27 9.21
C LEU A 176 -0.43 -9.00 8.56
N GLU A 177 -0.32 -10.32 8.76
CA GLU A 177 0.70 -11.16 8.14
C GLU A 177 0.61 -11.14 6.61
N ALA A 178 -0.59 -11.30 6.04
CA ALA A 178 -0.82 -11.25 4.61
C ALA A 178 -0.51 -9.87 4.03
N LEU A 179 -0.95 -8.79 4.70
CA LEU A 179 -0.67 -7.43 4.28
C LEU A 179 0.83 -7.08 4.32
N ALA A 180 1.56 -7.66 5.28
CA ALA A 180 3.00 -7.50 5.44
C ALA A 180 3.83 -8.47 4.58
N ILE A 181 3.18 -9.45 3.93
CA ILE A 181 3.81 -10.60 3.26
C ILE A 181 4.83 -11.28 4.19
N HIS A 182 4.42 -11.54 5.43
CA HIS A 182 5.29 -12.06 6.47
C HIS A 182 4.52 -12.75 7.59
N ARG A 183 4.93 -13.96 7.99
CA ARG A 183 4.24 -14.83 8.96
C ARG A 183 4.54 -14.55 10.44
N GLY A 184 4.57 -13.26 10.82
CA GLY A 184 4.65 -12.78 12.22
C GLY A 184 5.83 -13.22 13.10
N SER A 185 6.67 -14.15 12.63
CA SER A 185 7.67 -14.87 13.43
C SER A 185 9.08 -14.65 12.91
N VAL A 186 10.10 -15.04 13.70
CA VAL A 186 11.51 -15.01 13.25
C VAL A 186 11.73 -15.85 11.98
N LEU A 187 10.86 -16.81 11.74
CA LEU A 187 10.88 -17.67 10.56
C LEU A 187 10.11 -17.07 9.38
N GLY A 188 9.35 -16.01 9.60
CA GLY A 188 8.18 -15.63 8.82
C GLY A 188 8.39 -14.93 7.48
N ASN A 189 9.63 -14.62 7.08
CA ASN A 189 9.87 -14.12 5.71
C ASN A 189 9.40 -15.16 4.68
N GLU A 190 8.52 -14.73 3.77
CA GLU A 190 8.08 -15.58 2.66
C GLU A 190 9.22 -15.72 1.63
N PRO A 191 9.61 -16.94 1.23
CA PRO A 191 10.66 -17.14 0.26
C PRO A 191 10.36 -16.44 -1.08
N HIS A 192 11.36 -15.74 -1.62
CA HIS A 192 11.30 -15.09 -2.95
C HIS A 192 10.26 -13.97 -3.09
N ILE A 193 9.64 -13.51 -2.01
CA ILE A 193 8.72 -12.38 -2.02
C ILE A 193 9.21 -11.33 -1.02
N GLU A 194 9.43 -10.12 -1.50
CA GLU A 194 9.82 -9.00 -0.64
C GLU A 194 8.59 -8.44 0.09
N GLN A 195 8.80 -7.99 1.34
CA GLN A 195 7.78 -7.21 2.03
C GLN A 195 7.50 -5.92 1.27
N PRO A 196 6.26 -5.39 1.32
CA PRO A 196 5.99 -4.07 0.76
C PRO A 196 6.83 -3.00 1.46
N SER A 197 6.94 -1.82 0.85
CA SER A 197 7.50 -0.67 1.57
C SER A 197 6.61 -0.32 2.77
N GLN A 198 7.14 0.39 3.77
CA GLN A 198 6.34 0.87 4.91
C GLN A 198 5.10 1.65 4.45
N LYS A 199 5.23 2.47 3.40
CA LYS A 199 4.11 3.22 2.83
C LYS A 199 3.09 2.29 2.17
N GLY A 200 3.57 1.31 1.40
CA GLY A 200 2.72 0.30 0.77
C GLY A 200 1.94 -0.53 1.81
N PHE A 201 2.58 -0.91 2.91
CA PHE A 201 1.92 -1.58 4.02
C PHE A 201 0.81 -0.73 4.63
N GLU A 202 1.09 0.53 4.95
CA GLU A 202 0.08 1.48 5.45
C GLU A 202 -1.07 1.71 4.46
N THR A 203 -0.78 1.81 3.15
CA THR A 203 -1.82 1.90 2.12
C THR A 203 -2.70 0.66 2.11
N ASN A 204 -2.10 -0.53 2.22
CA ASN A 204 -2.84 -1.79 2.21
C ASN A 204 -3.70 -1.94 3.47
N LEU A 205 -3.21 -1.51 4.64
CA LEU A 205 -4.00 -1.41 5.88
C LEU A 205 -5.21 -0.49 5.67
N TRP A 206 -4.96 0.71 5.16
CA TRP A 206 -6.00 1.72 4.91
C TRP A 206 -7.05 1.21 3.92
N ALA A 207 -6.62 0.59 2.82
CA ALA A 207 -7.51 0.04 1.81
C ALA A 207 -8.36 -1.10 2.37
N THR A 208 -7.76 -1.96 3.20
CA THR A 208 -8.46 -3.07 3.85
C THR A 208 -9.54 -2.53 4.79
N LEU A 209 -9.17 -1.63 5.71
CA LEU A 209 -10.09 -1.06 6.70
C LEU A 209 -11.24 -0.27 6.04
N ASN A 210 -10.98 0.49 4.99
CA ASN A 210 -12.03 1.18 4.22
C ASN A 210 -12.99 0.23 3.48
N GLY A 211 -12.60 -1.04 3.31
CA GLY A 211 -13.46 -2.09 2.78
C GLY A 211 -14.35 -2.75 3.83
N LEU A 212 -14.15 -2.45 5.12
CA LEU A 212 -14.87 -3.06 6.23
C LEU A 212 -15.99 -2.15 6.77
N ASP A 213 -16.99 -2.77 7.38
CA ASP A 213 -18.08 -2.14 8.11
C ASP A 213 -17.64 -1.87 9.57
N PRO A 214 -17.51 -0.60 10.00
CA PRO A 214 -17.06 -0.26 11.34
C PRO A 214 -18.04 -0.68 12.45
N THR A 215 -19.29 -1.00 12.09
CA THR A 215 -20.29 -1.48 13.07
C THR A 215 -20.12 -2.96 13.44
N LYS A 216 -19.26 -3.68 12.72
CA LYS A 216 -19.00 -5.11 12.92
C LYS A 216 -17.61 -5.35 13.52
N ILE A 217 -17.51 -6.47 14.25
CA ILE A 217 -16.24 -6.92 14.82
C ILE A 217 -15.26 -7.27 13.69
N VAL A 218 -14.01 -6.84 13.86
CA VAL A 218 -12.87 -7.20 13.00
C VAL A 218 -11.98 -8.18 13.75
N PHE A 219 -11.80 -9.37 13.19
CA PHE A 219 -10.87 -10.36 13.72
C PHE A 219 -9.46 -10.05 13.23
N VAL A 220 -8.49 -10.14 14.12
CA VAL A 220 -7.07 -9.83 13.83
C VAL A 220 -6.19 -10.79 14.62
N GLU A 221 -5.03 -11.17 14.09
CA GLU A 221 -4.09 -11.99 14.85
C GLU A 221 -3.31 -11.15 15.88
N SER A 222 -2.85 -11.83 16.94
CA SER A 222 -1.97 -11.23 17.92
C SER A 222 -0.57 -11.03 17.35
N GLU A 223 -0.32 -9.87 16.73
CA GLU A 223 1.01 -9.48 16.30
C GLU A 223 1.69 -8.51 17.26
N SER A 224 3.02 -8.47 17.15
CA SER A 224 3.79 -7.44 17.84
C SER A 224 3.58 -6.08 17.14
N LYS A 225 4.18 -5.01 17.70
CA LYS A 225 4.18 -3.68 17.05
C LYS A 225 4.78 -3.70 15.63
N LYS A 226 5.52 -4.76 15.31
CA LYS A 226 6.12 -4.99 14.00
C LYS A 226 5.73 -6.34 13.44
N VAL A 227 5.56 -6.39 12.13
CA VAL A 227 5.41 -7.63 11.35
C VAL A 227 6.57 -7.70 10.36
N GLY A 228 7.58 -8.51 10.70
CA GLY A 228 8.89 -8.45 10.04
C GLY A 228 9.57 -7.09 10.24
N GLY A 229 9.93 -6.42 9.14
CA GLY A 229 10.50 -5.08 9.15
C GLY A 229 9.49 -3.94 9.26
N LEU A 230 8.19 -4.23 9.08
CA LEU A 230 7.13 -3.23 8.96
C LEU A 230 6.53 -2.87 10.31
N HIS A 231 6.14 -1.62 10.46
CA HIS A 231 5.57 -1.07 11.68
C HIS A 231 4.06 -0.83 11.51
N ILE A 232 3.28 -1.27 12.49
CA ILE A 232 1.84 -0.99 12.56
C ILE A 232 1.66 0.37 13.25
N PRO A 233 0.85 1.29 12.69
CA PRO A 233 0.58 2.59 13.32
C PRO A 233 0.22 2.46 14.80
N ASP A 234 0.80 3.33 15.63
CA ASP A 234 0.77 3.18 17.09
C ASP A 234 -0.66 3.16 17.64
N THR A 235 -1.50 4.09 17.18
CA THR A 235 -2.92 4.20 17.55
C THR A 235 -3.71 2.94 17.17
N LEU A 236 -3.49 2.41 15.97
CA LEU A 236 -4.14 1.18 15.51
C LEU A 236 -3.68 -0.03 16.34
N MET A 237 -2.37 -0.14 16.62
CA MET A 237 -1.84 -1.23 17.45
C MET A 237 -2.36 -1.16 18.89
N GLU A 238 -2.50 0.02 19.47
CA GLU A 238 -3.10 0.21 20.79
C GLU A 238 -4.57 -0.22 20.81
N SER A 239 -5.34 0.16 19.78
CA SER A 239 -6.72 -0.29 19.62
C SER A 239 -6.83 -1.82 19.53
N ILE A 240 -5.98 -2.45 18.70
CA ILE A 240 -5.89 -3.91 18.60
C ILE A 240 -5.58 -4.54 19.96
N ARG A 241 -4.60 -4.01 20.70
CA ARG A 241 -4.20 -4.53 22.03
C ARG A 241 -5.30 -4.43 23.08
N ASN A 242 -6.14 -3.41 23.01
CA ASN A 242 -7.29 -3.24 23.90
C ASN A 242 -8.48 -4.12 23.50
N GLY A 243 -8.43 -4.75 22.33
CA GLY A 243 -9.41 -5.72 21.87
C GLY A 243 -9.52 -6.94 22.77
N LYS A 244 -10.68 -7.61 22.74
CA LYS A 244 -10.86 -8.86 23.48
C LYS A 244 -9.96 -9.94 22.87
N CYS A 245 -9.42 -10.82 23.71
CA CYS A 245 -8.52 -11.90 23.29
C CYS A 245 -9.23 -13.25 23.32
N ILE A 246 -9.13 -14.00 22.22
CA ILE A 246 -9.45 -15.43 22.16
C ILE A 246 -8.13 -16.18 22.01
N GLU A 247 -7.74 -16.88 23.08
CA GLU A 247 -6.53 -17.69 23.07
C GLU A 247 -6.80 -19.06 22.45
N LEU A 248 -6.10 -19.35 21.35
CA LEU A 248 -6.05 -20.67 20.74
C LEU A 248 -4.98 -21.52 21.42
N ARG A 249 -5.43 -22.63 21.99
CA ARG A 249 -4.56 -23.63 22.59
C ARG A 249 -4.57 -24.88 21.71
N SER A 250 -3.38 -25.29 21.31
CA SER A 250 -3.15 -26.51 20.53
C SER A 250 -2.05 -27.30 21.21
N ASP A 251 -2.18 -28.62 21.23
CA ASP A 251 -1.11 -29.48 21.71
C ASP A 251 0.14 -29.39 20.83
N THR A 252 1.27 -29.86 21.36
CA THR A 252 2.56 -29.81 20.66
C THR A 252 2.54 -30.58 19.34
N ALA A 253 1.82 -31.70 19.26
CA ALA A 253 1.79 -32.53 18.05
C ALA A 253 1.09 -31.81 16.89
N ILE A 254 -0.04 -31.17 17.17
CA ILE A 254 -0.77 -30.33 16.22
C ILE A 254 0.12 -29.18 15.77
N ARG A 255 0.79 -28.50 16.71
CA ARG A 255 1.68 -27.37 16.38
C ARG A 255 2.83 -27.78 15.47
N VAL A 256 3.49 -28.90 15.77
CA VAL A 256 4.57 -29.45 14.93
C VAL A 256 4.03 -29.78 13.54
N SER A 257 2.86 -30.40 13.45
CA SER A 257 2.25 -30.75 12.15
C SER A 257 1.98 -29.51 11.28
N TRP A 258 1.53 -28.41 11.87
CA TRP A 258 1.32 -27.15 11.16
C TRP A 258 2.62 -26.52 10.73
N LEU A 259 3.61 -26.43 11.64
CA LEU A 259 4.91 -25.87 11.33
C LEU A 259 5.61 -26.61 10.19
N MET A 260 5.53 -27.95 10.16
CA MET A 260 6.11 -28.75 9.07
C MET A 260 5.44 -28.48 7.72
N ARG A 261 4.13 -28.20 7.69
CA ARG A 261 3.39 -27.85 6.46
C ARG A 261 3.73 -26.44 6.01
N GLU A 262 3.66 -25.49 6.92
CA GLU A 262 3.84 -24.06 6.65
C GLU A 262 5.29 -23.75 6.25
N TYR A 263 6.26 -24.34 6.94
CA TYR A 263 7.68 -24.06 6.75
C TYR A 263 8.42 -25.18 6.02
N HIS A 264 7.73 -25.90 5.12
CA HIS A 264 8.30 -27.02 4.37
C HIS A 264 9.61 -26.67 3.64
N HIS A 265 9.80 -25.41 3.23
CA HIS A 265 11.02 -24.92 2.58
C HIS A 265 12.28 -25.03 3.46
N PHE A 266 12.16 -25.03 4.79
CA PHE A 266 13.29 -25.28 5.68
C PHE A 266 13.67 -26.76 5.78
N LEU A 267 12.80 -27.68 5.35
CA LEU A 267 13.16 -29.10 5.27
C LEU A 267 14.20 -29.34 4.15
N SER A 268 14.14 -28.55 3.08
CA SER A 268 15.10 -28.58 1.98
C SER A 268 16.33 -27.68 2.19
N ASP A 269 16.26 -26.71 3.10
CA ASP A 269 17.38 -25.81 3.44
C ASP A 269 17.52 -25.62 4.97
N PRO A 270 18.12 -26.61 5.66
CA PRO A 270 18.30 -26.55 7.11
C PRO A 270 19.28 -25.46 7.58
N GLU A 271 20.22 -25.03 6.73
CA GLU A 271 21.20 -24.00 7.11
C GLU A 271 20.55 -22.61 7.19
N SER A 272 19.68 -22.26 6.24
CA SER A 272 18.86 -21.05 6.33
C SER A 272 18.00 -21.04 7.60
N PHE A 273 17.42 -22.19 7.96
CA PHE A 273 16.68 -22.32 9.22
C PHE A 273 17.54 -22.04 10.45
N LYS A 274 18.73 -22.65 10.55
CA LYS A 274 19.69 -22.40 11.65
C LYS A 274 20.10 -20.94 11.73
N ASN A 275 20.36 -20.30 10.60
CA ASN A 275 20.71 -18.87 10.55
C ASN A 275 19.59 -17.98 11.10
N LYS A 276 18.33 -18.27 10.77
CA LYS A 276 17.18 -17.54 11.35
C LYS A 276 17.06 -17.78 12.86
N LEU A 277 17.23 -19.02 13.33
CA LEU A 277 17.22 -19.31 14.77
C LEU A 277 18.36 -18.65 15.53
N ALA A 278 19.54 -18.49 14.91
CA ALA A 278 20.68 -17.83 15.54
C ALA A 278 20.37 -16.37 15.94
N LEU A 279 19.42 -15.71 15.28
CA LEU A 279 18.93 -14.38 15.66
C LEU A 279 18.33 -14.34 17.08
N LEU A 280 17.75 -15.45 17.53
CA LEU A 280 17.18 -15.60 18.87
C LEU A 280 18.25 -15.67 19.97
N THR A 281 19.49 -16.05 19.64
CA THR A 281 20.61 -16.16 20.59
C THR A 281 20.85 -14.83 21.33
N SER A 282 20.65 -13.71 20.63
CA SER A 282 20.78 -12.36 21.21
C SER A 282 19.76 -12.06 22.31
N ARG A 283 18.59 -12.72 22.30
CA ARG A 283 17.50 -12.51 23.27
C ARG A 283 17.43 -13.57 24.34
N TYR A 284 17.81 -14.82 24.03
CA TYR A 284 17.65 -15.96 24.93
C TYR A 284 18.97 -16.61 25.38
N GLY A 285 20.11 -16.13 24.89
CA GLY A 285 21.43 -16.72 25.15
C GLY A 285 21.72 -17.94 24.25
N LYS A 286 22.92 -18.52 24.39
CA LYS A 286 23.22 -19.84 23.81
C LYS A 286 22.52 -20.90 24.65
N VAL A 287 21.69 -21.72 23.99
CA VAL A 287 21.17 -22.96 24.58
C VAL A 287 22.31 -23.98 24.67
#